data_AF-A0A7K4H1T2-F1
#
_entry.id   AF-A0A7K4H1T2-F1
#
_cell.length_a   1.000
_cell.length_b   1.000
_cell.length_c   1.000
_cell.angle_alpha   90.00
_cell.angle_beta   90.00
_cell.angle_gamma   90.00
#
_symmetry.space_group_name_H-M   'P 1'
#
loop_
_entity.id
_entity.type
_entity.pdbx_description
1 polymer ?
#
loop_
_entity_poly.entity_id
_entity_poly.type
_entity_poly.pdbx_seq_one_letter_code
_entity_poly.pdbx_strand_id
1 'polypeptide(L)'
;MGSSGKGLAVLALLIGLGGLGLGIYSTFILPPQISQQNEKEINVKEIGFDTEYSPMVYSLKLSPGEEIPDLEISLTIAEGDTLYLEFSAIARIYAPVTANRIDLYFAINGVMKVYPHLQLAAETESMLSANLEYVSNDLVAGTYNITILAYSTNINCYLKDITLFGMVLA
;
A
#
# COMPACT_ATOMS: atom_id res chain seq x y z
N MET A 1 58.14 -39.55 19.69
CA MET A 1 56.77 -40.07 19.48
C MET A 1 56.16 -39.32 18.32
N GLY A 2 56.25 -39.86 17.10
CA GLY A 2 55.72 -39.22 15.88
C GLY A 2 54.46 -39.94 15.43
N SER A 3 53.29 -39.34 15.67
CA SER A 3 51.99 -39.89 15.28
C SER A 3 51.80 -39.83 13.76
N SER A 4 51.52 -40.99 13.17
CA SER A 4 51.30 -41.23 11.74
C SER A 4 50.14 -40.39 11.18
N GLY A 5 50.46 -39.32 10.44
CA GLY A 5 49.48 -38.46 9.74
C GLY A 5 48.77 -39.10 8.54
N LYS A 6 49.03 -40.37 8.24
CA LYS A 6 48.45 -41.08 7.10
C LYS A 6 46.97 -41.44 7.30
N GLY A 7 46.53 -41.66 8.54
CA GLY A 7 45.12 -41.99 8.85
C GLY A 7 44.18 -40.79 8.68
N LEU A 8 44.64 -39.60 9.09
CA LEU A 8 43.86 -38.36 8.97
C LEU A 8 43.66 -37.94 7.50
N ALA A 9 44.66 -38.17 6.64
CA ALA A 9 44.57 -37.85 5.23
C ALA A 9 43.51 -38.68 4.48
N VAL A 10 43.37 -39.96 4.82
CA VAL A 10 42.35 -40.85 4.22
C VAL A 10 40.94 -40.45 4.68
N LEU A 11 40.79 -40.07 5.95
CA LEU A 11 39.49 -39.61 6.47
C LEU A 11 39.06 -38.29 5.80
N ALA A 12 39.99 -37.35 5.62
CA ALA A 12 39.74 -36.09 4.93
C ALA A 12 39.36 -36.30 3.45
N LEU A 13 39.99 -37.26 2.78
CA LEU A 13 39.66 -37.62 1.39
C LEU A 13 38.23 -38.18 1.27
N LEU A 14 37.80 -39.03 2.21
CA LEU A 14 36.45 -39.60 2.22
C LEU A 14 35.38 -38.53 2.50
N ILE A 15 35.63 -37.59 3.41
CA ILE A 15 34.73 -36.46 3.67
C ILE A 15 34.64 -35.55 2.45
N GLY A 16 35.77 -35.24 1.80
CA GLY A 16 35.80 -34.43 0.58
C GLY A 16 35.01 -35.05 -0.58
N LEU A 17 35.16 -36.36 -0.80
CA LEU A 17 34.42 -37.09 -1.84
C LEU A 17 32.93 -37.23 -1.49
N GLY A 18 32.58 -37.46 -0.22
CA GLY A 18 31.20 -37.52 0.24
C GLY A 18 30.47 -36.18 0.09
N GLY A 19 31.13 -35.06 0.41
CA GLY A 19 30.57 -33.71 0.24
C GLY A 19 30.33 -33.34 -1.22
N LEU A 20 31.25 -33.69 -2.13
CA LEU A 20 31.09 -33.46 -3.57
C LEU A 20 29.97 -34.30 -4.17
N GLY A 21 29.80 -35.56 -3.72
CA GLY A 21 28.73 -36.44 -4.20
C GLY A 21 27.32 -35.92 -3.85
N LEU A 22 27.12 -35.43 -2.62
CA LEU A 22 25.85 -34.85 -2.20
C LEU A 22 25.54 -33.52 -2.90
N GLY A 23 26.56 -32.70 -3.16
CA GLY A 23 26.41 -31.43 -3.88
C GLY A 23 25.87 -31.62 -5.29
N ILE A 24 26.45 -32.56 -6.06
CA ILE A 24 26.03 -32.85 -7.44
C ILE A 24 24.63 -33.51 -7.46
N TYR A 25 24.32 -34.39 -6.50
CA TYR A 25 22.99 -35.00 -6.41
C TYR A 25 21.88 -33.94 -6.21
N SER A 26 22.15 -32.92 -5.39
CA SER A 26 21.20 -31.83 -5.14
C SER A 26 20.95 -30.92 -6.35
N THR A 27 21.93 -30.77 -7.25
CA THR A 27 21.80 -29.89 -8.42
C THR A 27 21.21 -30.58 -9.65
N PHE A 28 21.38 -31.90 -9.78
CA PHE A 28 21.00 -32.62 -11.00
C PHE A 28 19.80 -33.57 -10.84
N ILE A 29 19.54 -34.08 -9.64
CA ILE A 29 18.56 -35.18 -9.44
C ILE A 29 17.32 -34.72 -8.66
N LEU A 30 17.44 -33.67 -7.84
CA LEU A 30 16.26 -33.01 -7.32
C LEU A 30 15.67 -32.13 -8.44
N PRO A 31 14.45 -32.38 -8.92
CA PRO A 31 13.76 -31.36 -9.69
C PRO A 31 13.74 -30.10 -8.82
N PRO A 32 13.99 -28.90 -9.36
CA PRO A 32 13.88 -27.70 -8.58
C PRO A 32 12.46 -27.70 -8.00
N GLN A 33 12.36 -27.82 -6.68
CA GLN A 33 11.16 -27.43 -5.97
C GLN A 33 11.13 -25.91 -6.06
N ILE A 34 10.88 -25.39 -7.26
CA ILE A 34 10.12 -24.17 -7.40
C ILE A 34 8.84 -24.54 -6.68
N SER A 35 8.71 -24.05 -5.45
CA SER A 35 7.43 -23.98 -4.78
C SER A 35 6.48 -23.38 -5.81
N GLN A 36 5.70 -24.22 -6.48
CA GLN A 36 4.41 -23.81 -7.01
C GLN A 36 3.55 -23.57 -5.76
N GLN A 37 3.89 -22.52 -5.01
CA GLN A 37 2.82 -21.73 -4.43
C GLN A 37 2.00 -21.36 -5.66
N ASN A 38 0.74 -21.75 -5.65
CA ASN A 38 -0.24 -21.00 -6.43
C ASN A 38 -0.05 -19.56 -5.96
N GLU A 39 0.77 -18.79 -6.69
CA GLU A 39 0.92 -17.36 -6.50
C GLU A 39 -0.44 -16.80 -6.86
N LYS A 40 -1.35 -16.83 -5.88
CA LYS A 40 -2.58 -16.09 -5.90
C LYS A 40 -2.12 -14.65 -6.12
N GLU A 41 -2.36 -14.13 -7.32
CA GLU A 41 -1.79 -12.89 -7.79
C GLU A 41 -2.27 -11.75 -6.89
N ILE A 42 -1.44 -11.34 -5.92
CA ILE A 42 -1.74 -10.20 -5.06
C ILE A 42 -1.50 -8.95 -5.91
N ASN A 43 -2.57 -8.29 -6.34
CA ASN A 43 -2.47 -7.04 -7.08
C ASN A 43 -2.25 -5.90 -6.09
N VAL A 44 -0.99 -5.43 -5.98
CA VAL A 44 -0.61 -4.31 -5.11
C VAL A 44 -0.27 -3.09 -5.97
N LYS A 45 -0.85 -1.94 -5.63
CA LYS A 45 -0.50 -0.65 -6.25
C LYS A 45 -0.35 0.43 -5.20
N GLU A 46 0.64 1.28 -5.42
CA GLU A 46 0.95 2.42 -4.56
C GLU A 46 1.30 3.61 -5.45
N ILE A 47 0.79 4.78 -5.08
CA ILE A 47 1.15 6.06 -5.67
C ILE A 47 1.30 7.09 -4.57
N GLY A 48 2.29 7.98 -4.70
CA GLY A 48 2.52 9.04 -3.72
C GLY A 48 3.01 10.32 -4.38
N PHE A 49 2.73 11.44 -3.72
CA PHE A 49 3.11 12.79 -4.15
C PHE A 49 3.67 13.59 -2.98
N ASP A 50 4.80 14.25 -3.22
CA ASP A 50 5.52 15.11 -2.26
C ASP A 50 5.16 16.61 -2.41
N THR A 51 4.14 16.90 -3.22
CA THR A 51 3.69 18.28 -3.48
C THR A 51 2.51 18.65 -2.59
N GLU A 52 2.48 19.89 -2.12
CA GLU A 52 1.33 20.41 -1.38
C GLU A 52 0.09 20.46 -2.29
N TYR A 53 -1.00 19.85 -1.82
CA TYR A 53 -2.31 19.89 -2.46
C TYR A 53 -3.27 20.70 -1.59
N SER A 54 -3.94 21.69 -2.18
CA SER A 54 -4.96 22.48 -1.50
C SER A 54 -6.34 21.85 -1.75
N PRO A 55 -7.03 21.31 -0.71
CA PRO A 55 -8.36 20.75 -0.87
C PRO A 55 -9.37 21.76 -1.39
N MET A 56 -10.37 21.25 -2.10
CA MET A 56 -11.48 22.06 -2.59
C MET A 56 -12.23 22.67 -1.41
N VAL A 57 -12.43 23.99 -1.42
CA VAL A 57 -13.24 24.62 -0.37
C VAL A 57 -14.70 24.29 -0.57
N TYR A 58 -15.39 23.94 0.52
CA TYR A 58 -16.84 23.73 0.54
C TYR A 58 -17.56 24.87 -0.17
N SER A 59 -18.07 24.55 -1.35
CA SER A 59 -18.97 25.42 -2.10
C SER A 59 -20.40 24.99 -1.81
N LEU A 60 -21.32 25.95 -1.64
CA LEU A 60 -22.76 25.71 -1.42
C LEU A 60 -23.41 24.83 -2.50
N LYS A 61 -22.75 24.64 -3.64
CA LYS A 61 -23.06 23.61 -4.62
C LYS A 61 -22.09 22.46 -4.36
N LEU A 62 -22.58 21.36 -3.79
CA LEU A 62 -21.92 20.06 -3.83
C LEU A 62 -21.85 19.62 -5.30
N SER A 63 -20.91 20.19 -6.05
CA SER A 63 -20.39 19.54 -7.24
C SER A 63 -19.74 18.24 -6.75
N PRO A 64 -19.84 17.11 -7.49
CA PRO A 64 -18.98 15.97 -7.20
C PRO A 64 -17.56 16.53 -7.12
N GLY A 65 -16.92 16.35 -5.97
CA GLY A 65 -15.66 17.02 -5.65
C GLY A 65 -14.64 16.85 -6.76
N GLU A 66 -13.78 17.84 -6.90
CA GLU A 66 -12.62 17.71 -7.75
C GLU A 66 -11.71 16.63 -7.16
N GLU A 67 -11.38 15.61 -7.96
CA GLU A 67 -10.43 14.58 -7.59
C GLU A 67 -9.07 15.23 -7.31
N ILE A 68 -8.28 14.67 -6.40
CA ILE A 68 -6.89 15.10 -6.26
C ILE A 68 -6.19 14.77 -7.58
N PRO A 69 -5.71 15.78 -8.36
CA PRO A 69 -5.13 15.52 -9.67
C PRO A 69 -3.97 14.54 -9.57
N ASP A 70 -3.91 13.62 -10.52
CA ASP A 70 -2.89 12.57 -10.65
C ASP A 70 -2.84 11.54 -9.50
N LEU A 71 -3.70 11.63 -8.48
CA LEU A 71 -3.83 10.64 -7.40
C LEU A 71 -4.89 9.59 -7.74
N GLU A 72 -4.59 8.69 -8.68
CA GLU A 72 -5.48 7.57 -9.04
C GLU A 72 -4.69 6.24 -9.08
N ILE A 73 -5.26 5.20 -8.47
CA ILE A 73 -4.82 3.82 -8.68
C ILE A 73 -5.95 3.02 -9.34
N SER A 74 -5.58 2.09 -10.23
CA SER A 74 -6.55 1.23 -10.91
C SER A 74 -6.30 -0.24 -10.57
N LEU A 75 -7.24 -0.91 -9.90
CA LEU A 75 -7.10 -2.29 -9.44
C LEU A 75 -8.16 -3.19 -10.07
N THR A 76 -7.78 -4.41 -10.44
CA THR A 76 -8.72 -5.43 -10.95
C THR A 76 -9.03 -6.44 -9.85
N ILE A 77 -10.31 -6.66 -9.61
CA ILE A 77 -10.86 -7.52 -8.56
C ILE A 77 -11.56 -8.72 -9.24
N ALA A 78 -11.28 -9.94 -8.77
CA ALA A 78 -11.99 -11.15 -9.16
C ALA A 78 -13.13 -11.49 -8.18
N GLU A 79 -13.97 -12.46 -8.53
CA GLU A 79 -15.07 -12.89 -7.65
C GLU A 79 -14.52 -13.53 -6.38
N GLY A 80 -14.93 -13.00 -5.22
CA GLY A 80 -14.49 -13.47 -3.90
C GLY A 80 -13.27 -12.73 -3.34
N ASP A 81 -12.64 -11.86 -4.13
CA ASP A 81 -11.51 -11.05 -3.68
C ASP A 81 -11.95 -9.95 -2.69
N THR A 82 -11.02 -9.54 -1.85
CA THR A 82 -11.13 -8.40 -0.93
C THR A 82 -10.24 -7.25 -1.38
N LEU A 83 -10.83 -6.07 -1.51
CA LEU A 83 -10.10 -4.82 -1.72
C LEU A 83 -9.72 -4.19 -0.38
N TYR A 84 -8.44 -3.85 -0.24
CA TYR A 84 -7.89 -3.02 0.84
C TYR A 84 -7.36 -1.73 0.26
N LEU A 85 -7.72 -0.60 0.86
CA LEU A 85 -7.21 0.72 0.51
C LEU A 85 -6.69 1.41 1.77
N GLU A 86 -5.59 2.13 1.62
CA GLU A 86 -5.04 3.00 2.65
C GLU A 86 -4.64 4.32 2.02
N PHE A 87 -5.02 5.41 2.67
CA PHE A 87 -4.58 6.75 2.36
C PHE A 87 -3.86 7.32 3.57
N SER A 88 -2.70 7.94 3.34
CA SER A 88 -1.99 8.70 4.36
C SER A 88 -1.53 10.06 3.82
N ALA A 89 -1.51 11.07 4.69
CA ALA A 89 -0.97 12.41 4.41
C ALA A 89 -0.67 13.18 5.71
N ILE A 90 0.03 14.30 5.58
CA ILE A 90 0.08 15.35 6.61
C ILE A 90 -0.86 16.49 6.20
N ALA A 91 -1.82 16.79 7.06
CA ALA A 91 -2.80 17.86 6.88
C ALA A 91 -2.40 19.09 7.69
N ARG A 92 -2.28 20.25 7.02
CA ARG A 92 -2.25 21.55 7.70
C ARG A 92 -3.67 22.09 7.79
N ILE A 93 -4.15 22.28 9.01
CA ILE A 93 -5.40 23.01 9.27
C ILE A 93 -5.05 24.45 9.61
N TYR A 94 -5.43 25.40 8.76
CA TYR A 94 -5.26 26.82 9.01
C TYR A 94 -6.50 27.38 9.72
N ALA A 95 -6.37 27.76 10.99
CA ALA A 95 -7.48 28.25 11.83
C ALA A 95 -7.05 29.47 12.67
N PRO A 96 -7.00 30.69 12.09
CA PRO A 96 -6.54 31.88 12.79
C PRO A 96 -7.59 32.53 13.70
N VAL A 97 -8.89 32.29 13.45
CA VAL A 97 -10.00 32.98 14.14
C VAL A 97 -11.15 32.04 14.48
N THR A 98 -11.40 31.03 13.65
CA THR A 98 -12.47 30.03 13.84
C THR A 98 -11.95 28.65 13.50
N ALA A 99 -12.56 27.63 14.10
CA ALA A 99 -12.28 26.23 13.77
C ALA A 99 -12.45 25.98 12.26
N ASN A 100 -11.45 25.35 11.66
CA ASN A 100 -11.50 24.89 10.28
C ASN A 100 -11.29 23.39 10.25
N ARG A 101 -11.67 22.77 9.13
CA ARG A 101 -11.51 21.34 8.93
C ARG A 101 -11.19 20.95 7.50
N ILE A 102 -10.61 19.77 7.36
CA ILE A 102 -10.51 19.00 6.12
C ILE A 102 -11.35 17.73 6.28
N ASP A 103 -12.13 17.38 5.27
CA ASP A 103 -12.89 16.14 5.17
C ASP A 103 -12.38 15.31 3.98
N LEU A 104 -12.15 14.02 4.19
CA LEU A 104 -11.55 13.09 3.22
C LEU A 104 -12.45 11.89 2.98
N TYR A 105 -12.60 11.51 1.72
CA TYR A 105 -13.42 10.38 1.28
C TYR A 105 -12.69 9.59 0.20
N PHE A 106 -12.86 8.27 0.18
CA PHE A 106 -12.54 7.50 -1.02
C PHE A 106 -13.57 7.77 -2.12
N ALA A 107 -13.12 7.83 -3.37
CA ALA A 107 -13.97 7.70 -4.54
C ALA A 107 -13.58 6.45 -5.31
N ILE A 108 -14.56 5.64 -5.65
CA ILE A 108 -14.39 4.41 -6.44
C ILE A 108 -15.21 4.57 -7.73
N ASN A 109 -14.54 4.55 -8.88
CA ASN A 109 -15.10 4.86 -10.19
C ASN A 109 -15.83 6.21 -10.21
N GLY A 110 -15.24 7.23 -9.59
CA GLY A 110 -15.82 8.58 -9.44
C GLY A 110 -16.98 8.67 -8.45
N VAL A 111 -17.38 7.56 -7.80
CA VAL A 111 -18.45 7.56 -6.79
C VAL A 111 -17.86 7.69 -5.39
N MET A 112 -18.21 8.78 -4.71
CA MET A 112 -17.84 9.00 -3.30
C MET A 112 -18.39 7.89 -2.40
N LYS A 113 -17.51 7.34 -1.55
CA LYS A 113 -17.88 6.49 -0.42
C LYS A 113 -18.07 7.36 0.82
N VAL A 114 -19.31 7.47 1.28
CA VAL A 114 -19.66 8.24 2.49
C VAL A 114 -19.05 7.62 3.75
N TYR A 115 -18.87 6.30 3.74
CA TYR A 115 -18.18 5.56 4.79
C TYR A 115 -17.17 4.59 4.19
N PRO A 116 -15.98 4.49 4.78
CA PRO A 116 -15.43 5.33 5.84
C PRO A 116 -15.04 6.72 5.29
N HIS A 117 -15.04 7.72 6.16
CA HIS A 117 -14.54 9.07 5.87
C HIS A 117 -13.72 9.57 7.06
N LEU A 118 -12.81 10.51 6.82
CA LEU A 118 -11.99 11.14 7.85
C LEU A 118 -12.26 12.63 7.91
N GLN A 119 -12.53 13.14 9.11
CA GLN A 119 -12.63 14.56 9.40
C GLN A 119 -11.49 14.99 10.32
N LEU A 120 -10.73 16.00 9.90
CA LEU A 120 -9.66 16.60 10.67
C LEU A 120 -10.02 18.05 10.94
N ALA A 121 -10.18 18.42 12.21
CA ALA A 121 -10.56 19.77 12.62
C ALA A 121 -9.58 20.31 13.66
N ALA A 122 -9.32 21.62 13.59
CA ALA A 122 -8.51 22.33 14.58
C ALA A 122 -9.05 23.74 14.80
N GLU A 123 -9.00 24.21 16.05
CA GLU A 123 -9.35 25.58 16.44
C GLU A 123 -8.21 26.58 16.24
N THR A 124 -6.98 26.07 16.20
CA THR A 124 -5.74 26.83 15.94
C THR A 124 -4.99 26.21 14.78
N GLU A 125 -4.03 26.94 14.21
CA GLU A 125 -3.15 26.36 13.20
C GLU A 125 -2.47 25.09 13.71
N SER A 126 -2.56 24.00 12.93
CA SER A 126 -2.09 22.68 13.35
C SER A 126 -1.67 21.82 12.17
N MET A 127 -0.71 20.93 12.41
CA MET A 127 -0.34 19.84 11.52
C MET A 127 -0.85 18.53 12.11
N LEU A 128 -1.66 17.80 11.36
CA LEU A 128 -2.30 16.56 11.80
C LEU A 128 -1.98 15.44 10.81
N SER A 129 -1.78 14.22 11.32
CA SER A 129 -1.71 13.03 10.46
C SER A 129 -3.10 12.68 9.96
N ALA A 130 -3.23 12.50 8.65
CA ALA A 130 -4.44 12.03 7.99
C ALA A 130 -4.24 10.57 7.60
N ASN A 131 -5.01 9.65 8.17
CA ASN A 131 -4.98 8.23 7.78
C ASN A 131 -6.42 7.73 7.59
N LEU A 132 -6.72 7.21 6.41
CA LEU A 132 -8.04 6.70 6.06
C LEU A 132 -7.89 5.32 5.42
N GLU A 133 -8.58 4.33 5.99
CA GLU A 133 -8.55 2.94 5.55
C GLU A 133 -9.92 2.50 5.06
N TYR A 134 -9.96 1.64 4.04
CA TYR A 134 -11.18 1.04 3.53
C TYR A 134 -10.95 -0.43 3.17
N VAL A 135 -11.91 -1.28 3.53
CA VAL A 135 -11.90 -2.70 3.18
C VAL A 135 -13.27 -3.06 2.62
N SER A 136 -13.30 -3.84 1.53
CA SER A 136 -14.53 -4.28 0.91
C SER A 136 -14.42 -5.66 0.27
N ASN A 137 -15.38 -6.52 0.59
CA ASN A 137 -15.51 -7.87 0.07
C ASN A 137 -16.74 -8.01 -0.86
N ASP A 138 -17.51 -6.93 -1.00
CA ASP A 138 -18.80 -6.93 -1.70
C ASP A 138 -18.71 -6.35 -3.13
N LEU A 139 -17.49 -6.16 -3.64
CA LEU A 139 -17.29 -5.64 -5.00
C LEU A 139 -17.47 -6.76 -6.01
N VAL A 140 -18.23 -6.48 -7.06
CA VAL A 140 -18.36 -7.39 -8.20
C VAL A 140 -17.02 -7.43 -8.94
N ALA A 141 -16.70 -8.56 -9.57
CA ALA A 141 -15.50 -8.68 -10.38
C ALA A 141 -15.44 -7.57 -11.45
N GLY A 142 -14.27 -6.91 -11.57
CA GLY A 142 -14.07 -5.79 -12.48
C GLY A 142 -12.85 -4.93 -12.14
N THR A 143 -12.58 -3.93 -12.98
CA THR A 143 -11.53 -2.94 -12.74
C THR A 143 -12.13 -1.69 -12.10
N TYR A 144 -11.44 -1.19 -11.07
CA TYR A 144 -11.86 -0.06 -10.25
C TYR A 144 -10.78 1.00 -10.22
N ASN A 145 -11.16 2.23 -10.53
CA ASN A 145 -10.34 3.41 -10.36
C ASN A 145 -10.63 4.01 -8.98
N ILE A 146 -9.58 4.23 -8.21
CA ILE A 146 -9.67 4.68 -6.82
C ILE A 146 -8.88 5.97 -6.67
N THR A 147 -9.51 6.96 -6.06
CA THR A 147 -8.90 8.25 -5.72
C THR A 147 -9.44 8.75 -4.38
N ILE A 148 -9.00 9.93 -3.96
CA ILE A 148 -9.44 10.62 -2.76
C ILE A 148 -10.13 11.92 -3.15
N LEU A 149 -11.25 12.19 -2.49
CA LEU A 149 -11.90 13.49 -2.52
C LEU A 149 -11.57 14.20 -1.21
N ALA A 150 -11.06 15.43 -1.32
CA ALA A 150 -10.69 16.24 -0.17
C ALA A 150 -11.43 17.58 -0.20
N TYR A 151 -12.11 17.90 0.90
CA TYR A 151 -12.82 19.15 1.09
C TYR A 151 -12.24 19.91 2.26
N SER A 152 -12.29 21.25 2.22
CA SER A 152 -11.86 22.10 3.32
C SER A 152 -12.87 23.22 3.59
N THR A 153 -12.92 23.71 4.82
CA THR A 153 -13.65 24.96 5.13
C THR A 153 -12.83 26.22 4.84
N ASN A 154 -11.54 26.09 4.52
CA ASN A 154 -10.62 27.21 4.29
C ASN A 154 -9.59 26.90 3.18
N ILE A 155 -9.35 27.88 2.29
CA ILE A 155 -8.41 27.74 1.16
C ILE A 155 -6.94 27.57 1.58
N ASN A 156 -6.59 27.96 2.81
CA ASN A 156 -5.21 27.90 3.29
C ASN A 156 -4.88 26.59 4.03
N CYS A 157 -5.87 25.69 4.14
CA CYS A 157 -5.61 24.32 4.55
C CYS A 157 -5.01 23.55 3.37
N TYR A 158 -4.11 22.62 3.64
CA TYR A 158 -3.52 21.80 2.60
C TYR A 158 -3.17 20.40 3.12
N LEU A 159 -2.96 19.47 2.18
CA LEU A 159 -2.39 18.14 2.39
C LEU A 159 -0.99 18.11 1.77
N LYS A 160 -0.06 17.37 2.37
CA LYS A 160 1.27 17.09 1.81
C LYS A 160 1.70 15.68 2.22
N ASP A 161 2.81 15.20 1.65
CA ASP A 161 3.32 13.84 1.89
C ASP A 161 2.22 12.79 1.64
N ILE A 162 1.51 12.93 0.51
CA ILE A 162 0.30 12.17 0.21
C ILE A 162 0.67 10.81 -0.37
N THR A 163 0.08 9.74 0.18
CA THR A 163 0.20 8.39 -0.34
C THR A 163 -1.17 7.75 -0.44
N LEU A 164 -1.42 7.07 -1.56
CA LEU A 164 -2.57 6.20 -1.78
C LEU A 164 -2.07 4.80 -2.12
N PHE A 165 -2.48 3.84 -1.31
CA PHE A 165 -2.16 2.44 -1.43
C PHE A 165 -3.44 1.63 -1.66
N GLY A 166 -3.34 0.60 -2.49
CA GLY A 166 -4.40 -0.37 -2.66
C GLY A 166 -3.87 -1.76 -2.94
N MET A 167 -4.57 -2.75 -2.42
CA MET A 167 -4.21 -4.16 -2.50
C MET A 167 -5.47 -5.00 -2.69
N VAL A 168 -5.38 -6.00 -3.58
CA VAL A 168 -6.41 -7.02 -3.75
C VAL A 168 -5.90 -8.33 -3.19
N LEU A 169 -6.61 -8.87 -2.20
CA LEU A 169 -6.37 -10.20 -1.63
C LEU A 169 -7.44 -11.16 -2.10
N ALA A 170 -7.04 -12.24 -2.72
CA ALA A 170 -7.97 -13.27 -3.18
C ALA A 170 -8.32 -14.27 -2.08
#